data_AF-A0A8S9TMA6-F1
#
_entry.id   AF-A0A8S9TMA6-F1
#
_cell.length_a   1.000
_cell.length_b   1.000
_cell.length_c   1.000
_cell.angle_alpha   90.00
_cell.angle_beta   90.00
_cell.angle_gamma   90.00
#
_symmetry.space_group_name_H-M   'P 1'
#
loop_
_entity.id
_entity.type
_entity.pdbx_description
1 polymer ?
#
loop_
_entity_poly.entity_id
_entity_poly.type
_entity_poly.pdbx_seq_one_letter_code
_entity_poly.pdbx_strand_id
1 'polypeptide(L)'
;MSKHKKWLHDLQKERTRLQEALVEDEEAAQRRRERFSQREAKMREAVRSTSNNNDEEDPNPDAGPAEKKKNLNRPMWALTKATADEKLDCLEDAEANDLIEFANNLNIDQFMDDVEIKARVAQVEQQLAQVQSIVDYEEAEEKRCEREQQRLEELADGGGALNGNDLSRLGWDRADAKDGDDDAMSVASSVLSECKSIRSVHSVRSVAAITKRVEAKLGGSTPSEAGSTSPAPRIVTIDEEEGVRMQIKCLPSNLPYIHRNPAI
;
A
#
# COMPACT_ATOMS: atom_id res chain seq x y z
N MET A 1 52.54 -49.13 2.42
CA MET A 1 52.62 -47.83 3.11
C MET A 1 51.64 -47.81 4.26
N SER A 2 52.07 -47.43 5.47
CA SER A 2 51.17 -47.31 6.65
C SER A 2 50.05 -46.30 6.35
N LYS A 3 48.82 -46.58 6.81
CA LYS A 3 47.61 -45.77 6.55
C LYS A 3 47.84 -44.28 6.89
N HIS A 4 48.61 -44.01 7.93
CA HIS A 4 48.98 -42.66 8.35
C HIS A 4 49.81 -41.90 7.31
N LYS A 5 50.77 -42.56 6.65
CA LYS A 5 51.57 -41.92 5.59
C LYS A 5 50.73 -41.58 4.36
N LYS A 6 49.75 -42.42 4.03
CA LYS A 6 48.80 -42.16 2.95
C LYS A 6 47.90 -40.97 3.28
N TRP A 7 47.37 -40.92 4.50
CA TRP A 7 46.55 -39.79 4.97
C TRP A 7 47.31 -38.45 4.97
N LEU A 8 48.57 -38.42 5.43
CA LEU A 8 49.39 -37.21 5.38
C LEU A 8 49.65 -36.75 3.94
N HIS A 9 49.91 -37.68 3.03
CA HIS A 9 50.11 -37.35 1.61
C HIS A 9 48.82 -36.82 0.97
N ASP A 10 47.67 -37.45 1.25
CA ASP A 10 46.38 -37.00 0.74
C ASP A 10 46.00 -35.62 1.32
N LEU A 11 46.28 -35.38 2.60
CA LEU A 11 46.08 -34.08 3.25
C LEU A 11 46.99 -32.99 2.66
N GLN A 12 48.26 -33.32 2.39
CA GLN A 12 49.20 -32.40 1.77
C GLN A 12 48.79 -32.07 0.33
N LYS A 13 48.29 -33.05 -0.43
CA LYS A 13 47.76 -32.87 -1.77
C LYS A 13 46.50 -31.98 -1.78
N GLU A 14 45.61 -32.16 -0.80
CA GLU A 14 44.42 -31.31 -0.70
C GLU A 14 44.80 -29.88 -0.31
N ARG A 15 45.77 -29.71 0.59
CA ARG A 15 46.32 -28.39 0.93
C ARG A 15 46.91 -27.68 -0.30
N THR A 16 47.74 -28.35 -1.09
CA THR A 16 48.35 -27.73 -2.28
C THR A 16 47.28 -27.35 -3.29
N ARG A 17 46.28 -28.22 -3.51
CA ARG A 17 45.15 -27.94 -4.39
C ARG A 17 44.35 -26.70 -3.96
N LEU A 18 44.03 -26.58 -2.67
CA LEU A 18 43.29 -25.42 -2.15
C LEU A 18 44.12 -24.14 -2.23
N GLN A 19 45.43 -24.23 -1.99
CA GLN A 19 46.32 -23.10 -2.10
C GLN A 19 46.46 -22.61 -3.55
N GLU A 20 46.55 -23.53 -4.52
CA GLU A 20 46.56 -23.21 -5.95
C GLU A 20 45.24 -22.55 -6.38
N ALA A 21 44.09 -23.05 -5.91
CA ALA A 21 42.79 -22.47 -6.21
C ALA A 21 42.66 -21.03 -5.67
N LEU A 22 43.15 -20.76 -4.46
CA LEU A 22 43.14 -19.40 -3.90
C LEU A 22 44.02 -18.44 -4.70
N VAL A 23 45.21 -18.88 -5.13
CA VAL A 23 46.10 -18.06 -5.96
C VAL A 23 45.45 -17.77 -7.32
N GLU A 24 44.79 -18.76 -7.94
CA GLU A 24 44.08 -18.56 -9.20
C GLU A 24 42.93 -17.55 -9.06
N ASP A 25 42.16 -17.62 -7.98
CA ASP A 25 41.08 -16.67 -7.68
C ASP A 25 41.61 -15.25 -7.42
N GLU A 26 42.71 -15.12 -6.68
CA GLU A 26 43.39 -13.84 -6.43
C GLU A 26 43.92 -13.23 -7.73
N GLU A 27 44.57 -14.03 -8.58
CA GLU A 27 45.05 -13.59 -9.89
C GLU A 27 43.89 -13.18 -10.80
N ALA A 28 42.78 -13.92 -10.79
CA ALA A 28 41.60 -13.58 -11.57
C ALA A 28 40.98 -12.26 -11.09
N ALA A 29 40.89 -12.06 -9.77
CA ALA A 29 40.43 -10.80 -9.18
C ALA A 29 41.37 -9.62 -9.53
N GLN A 30 42.68 -9.86 -9.53
CA GLN A 30 43.66 -8.85 -9.88
C GLN A 30 43.59 -8.48 -11.37
N ARG A 31 43.46 -9.46 -12.27
CA ARG A 31 43.25 -9.21 -13.71
C ARG A 31 41.97 -8.43 -13.96
N ARG A 32 40.87 -8.71 -13.25
CA ARG A 32 39.62 -7.92 -13.34
C ARG A 32 39.85 -6.47 -12.92
N ARG A 33 40.57 -6.25 -11.81
CA ARG A 33 40.91 -4.92 -11.31
C ARG A 33 41.82 -4.16 -12.28
N GLU A 34 42.83 -4.80 -12.83
CA GLU A 34 43.74 -4.20 -13.82
C GLU A 34 43.00 -3.85 -15.11
N ARG A 35 42.09 -4.70 -15.60
CA ARG A 35 41.25 -4.41 -16.77
C ARG A 35 40.35 -3.21 -16.52
N PHE A 36 39.68 -3.15 -15.37
CA PHE A 36 38.88 -1.99 -15.00
C PHE A 36 39.74 -0.72 -14.91
N SER A 37 40.90 -0.80 -14.26
CA SER A 37 41.83 0.33 -14.15
C SER A 37 42.35 0.81 -15.51
N GLN A 38 42.63 -0.11 -16.44
CA GLN A 38 43.06 0.23 -17.80
C GLN A 38 41.92 0.87 -18.61
N ARG A 39 40.69 0.36 -18.49
CA ARG A 39 39.50 0.93 -19.14
C ARG A 39 39.23 2.35 -18.63
N GLU A 40 39.25 2.55 -17.32
CA GLU A 40 39.12 3.85 -16.67
C GLU A 40 40.23 4.83 -17.08
N ALA A 41 41.49 4.38 -17.08
CA ALA A 41 42.62 5.20 -17.50
C ALA A 41 42.50 5.62 -18.97
N LYS A 42 42.13 4.68 -19.86
CA LYS A 42 41.90 4.95 -21.28
C LYS A 42 40.73 5.91 -21.50
N MET A 43 39.65 5.78 -20.75
CA MET A 43 38.52 6.70 -20.82
C MET A 43 38.93 8.11 -20.37
N ARG A 44 39.67 8.23 -19.26
CA ARG A 44 40.19 9.53 -18.79
C ARG A 44 41.19 10.13 -19.77
N GLU A 45 42.01 9.32 -20.41
CA GLU A 45 42.91 9.76 -21.47
C GLU A 45 42.13 10.25 -22.70
N ALA A 46 41.11 9.50 -23.15
CA ALA A 46 40.24 9.91 -24.24
C ALA A 46 39.52 11.24 -23.94
N VAL A 47 38.96 11.42 -22.74
CA VAL A 47 38.33 12.68 -22.31
C VAL A 47 39.36 13.82 -22.27
N ARG A 48 40.59 13.56 -21.82
CA ARG A 48 41.68 14.54 -21.84
C ARG A 48 42.11 14.90 -23.25
N SER A 49 42.22 13.93 -24.15
CA SER A 49 42.58 14.13 -25.56
C SER A 49 41.48 14.85 -26.33
N THR A 50 40.21 14.50 -26.11
CA THR A 50 39.04 15.21 -26.69
C THR A 50 38.94 16.64 -26.18
N SER A 51 39.22 16.89 -24.89
CA SER A 51 39.26 18.25 -24.34
C SER A 51 40.43 19.10 -24.87
N ASN A 52 41.50 18.47 -25.37
CA ASN A 52 42.67 19.15 -25.93
C ASN A 52 42.59 19.31 -27.46
N ASN A 53 41.72 18.56 -28.14
CA ASN A 53 41.50 18.59 -29.59
C ASN A 53 40.06 19.04 -29.87
N ASN A 54 39.72 20.28 -29.53
CA ASN A 54 38.66 20.98 -30.25
C ASN A 54 39.27 21.50 -31.57
N ASP A 55 39.26 20.66 -32.60
CA ASP A 55 39.03 21.06 -33.99
C ASP A 55 39.04 19.80 -34.89
N GLU A 56 37.88 19.56 -35.52
CA GLU A 56 37.65 18.82 -36.77
C GLU A 56 38.11 17.34 -36.84
N GLU A 57 37.17 16.39 -36.67
CA GLU A 57 36.83 15.34 -37.66
C GLU A 57 35.88 14.28 -37.05
N ASP A 58 34.80 14.00 -37.78
CA ASP A 58 33.77 12.99 -37.53
C ASP A 58 34.31 11.56 -37.81
N PRO A 59 34.38 10.63 -36.84
CA PRO A 59 34.74 9.26 -37.10
C PRO A 59 33.47 8.42 -37.28
N ASN A 60 33.14 8.16 -38.54
CA ASN A 60 32.21 7.13 -38.99
C ASN A 60 32.43 5.79 -38.20
N PRO A 61 31.42 5.25 -37.48
CA PRO A 61 31.60 4.13 -36.55
C PRO A 61 31.61 2.73 -37.22
N ASP A 62 31.64 2.61 -38.54
CA ASP A 62 31.43 1.33 -39.24
C ASP A 62 32.71 0.50 -39.54
N ALA A 63 33.88 0.88 -39.02
CA ALA A 63 35.12 0.15 -39.26
C ALA A 63 35.60 -0.65 -38.02
N GLY A 64 34.84 -1.69 -37.62
CA GLY A 64 35.20 -2.66 -36.57
C GLY A 64 34.84 -4.12 -36.97
N PRO A 65 35.55 -5.15 -36.45
CA PRO A 65 35.83 -6.39 -37.18
C PRO A 65 34.59 -7.26 -37.43
N ALA A 66 34.31 -7.54 -38.69
CA ALA A 66 33.18 -8.35 -39.17
C ALA A 66 33.10 -9.77 -38.58
N GLU A 67 34.20 -10.29 -38.02
CA GLU A 67 34.26 -11.55 -37.27
C GLU A 67 33.45 -11.50 -35.97
N LYS A 68 33.47 -10.36 -35.26
CA LYS A 68 32.79 -10.15 -33.96
C LYS A 68 31.26 -10.01 -34.05
N LYS A 69 30.72 -9.78 -35.25
CA LYS A 69 29.26 -9.75 -35.47
C LYS A 69 28.71 -11.15 -35.77
N LYS A 70 29.53 -12.08 -36.29
CA LYS A 70 29.09 -13.44 -36.67
C LYS A 70 28.97 -14.39 -35.46
N ASN A 71 29.82 -14.23 -34.45
CA ASN A 71 29.76 -14.95 -33.16
C ASN A 71 28.66 -14.42 -32.23
N LEU A 72 28.22 -13.16 -32.35
CA LEU A 72 27.03 -12.65 -31.65
C LEU A 72 25.72 -13.32 -32.08
N ASN A 73 25.64 -13.81 -33.33
CA ASN A 73 24.42 -14.46 -33.84
C ASN A 73 24.39 -15.99 -33.62
N ARG A 74 25.54 -16.61 -33.32
CA ARG A 74 25.58 -18.05 -32.99
C ARG A 74 25.13 -18.25 -31.55
N PRO A 75 24.22 -19.19 -31.26
CA PRO A 75 23.78 -19.41 -29.90
C PRO A 75 24.94 -19.93 -29.04
N MET A 76 24.97 -19.57 -27.76
CA MET A 76 26.10 -19.78 -26.85
C MET A 76 26.63 -21.22 -26.82
N TRP A 77 25.73 -22.20 -26.97
CA TRP A 77 26.08 -23.63 -26.98
C TRP A 77 26.88 -24.09 -28.23
N ALA A 78 26.96 -23.27 -29.28
CA ALA A 78 27.68 -23.55 -30.51
C ALA A 78 29.06 -22.86 -30.58
N LEU A 79 29.49 -22.24 -29.49
CA LEU A 79 30.75 -21.51 -29.33
C LEU A 79 31.71 -22.29 -28.43
N THR A 80 33.02 -22.10 -28.61
CA THR A 80 34.02 -22.65 -27.67
C THR A 80 33.98 -21.84 -26.38
N LYS A 81 34.33 -22.44 -25.24
CA LYS A 81 34.27 -21.80 -23.92
C LYS A 81 34.85 -20.38 -23.92
N ALA A 82 36.05 -20.20 -24.46
CA ALA A 82 36.70 -18.87 -24.53
C ALA A 82 35.90 -17.84 -25.36
N THR A 83 35.28 -18.26 -26.47
CA THR A 83 34.46 -17.37 -27.31
C THR A 83 33.06 -17.14 -26.76
N ALA A 84 32.54 -18.07 -25.95
CA ALA A 84 31.29 -17.90 -25.22
C ALA A 84 31.50 -16.91 -24.07
N ASP A 85 32.60 -17.03 -23.32
CA ASP A 85 32.96 -16.10 -22.24
C ASP A 85 33.18 -14.68 -22.81
N GLU A 86 33.89 -14.51 -23.93
CA GLU A 86 34.06 -13.20 -24.59
C GLU A 86 32.72 -12.60 -25.05
N LYS A 87 31.80 -13.43 -25.54
CA LYS A 87 30.46 -12.97 -25.94
C LYS A 87 29.63 -12.52 -24.75
N LEU A 88 29.73 -13.22 -23.62
CA LEU A 88 29.08 -12.82 -22.38
C LEU A 88 29.59 -11.45 -21.91
N ASP A 89 30.92 -11.28 -21.85
CA ASP A 89 31.56 -10.00 -21.50
C ASP A 89 31.07 -8.85 -22.40
N CYS A 90 30.93 -9.10 -23.71
CA CYS A 90 30.45 -8.09 -24.65
C CYS A 90 28.97 -7.73 -24.44
N LEU A 91 28.14 -8.68 -24.02
CA LEU A 91 26.73 -8.43 -23.71
C LEU A 91 26.58 -7.66 -22.40
N GLU A 92 27.38 -7.98 -21.38
CA GLU A 92 27.44 -7.25 -20.11
C GLU A 92 27.88 -5.79 -20.35
N ASP A 93 28.90 -5.56 -21.18
CA ASP A 93 29.34 -4.21 -21.56
C ASP A 93 28.25 -3.45 -22.34
N ALA A 94 27.47 -4.14 -23.18
CA ALA A 94 26.36 -3.52 -23.91
C ALA A 94 25.18 -3.14 -22.98
N GLU A 95 24.81 -4.02 -22.05
CA GLU A 95 23.77 -3.74 -21.05
C GLU A 95 24.18 -2.60 -20.12
N ALA A 96 25.46 -2.53 -19.72
CA ALA A 96 25.97 -1.44 -18.93
C ALA A 96 25.86 -0.09 -19.67
N ASN A 97 26.15 -0.06 -20.97
CA ASN A 97 25.99 1.15 -21.77
C ASN A 97 24.52 1.55 -21.92
N ASP A 98 23.61 0.59 -22.13
CA ASP A 98 22.17 0.84 -22.19
C ASP A 98 21.64 1.42 -20.87
N LEU A 99 22.11 0.91 -19.72
CA LEU A 99 21.76 1.45 -18.41
C LEU A 99 22.30 2.87 -18.20
N ILE A 100 23.51 3.16 -18.67
CA ILE A 100 24.09 4.51 -18.63
C ILE A 100 23.32 5.46 -19.55
N GLU A 101 22.95 5.03 -20.76
CA GLU A 101 22.15 5.82 -21.70
C GLU A 101 20.76 6.12 -21.13
N PHE A 102 20.11 5.11 -20.53
CA PHE A 102 18.85 5.30 -19.83
C PHE A 102 18.97 6.30 -18.68
N ALA A 103 20.00 6.17 -17.83
CA ALA A 103 20.20 7.07 -16.69
C ALA A 103 20.47 8.52 -17.13
N ASN A 104 21.23 8.70 -18.21
CA ASN A 104 21.51 10.02 -18.78
C ASN A 104 20.27 10.67 -19.42
N ASN A 105 19.39 9.84 -19.98
CA ASN A 105 18.18 10.30 -20.66
C ASN A 105 16.95 10.31 -19.73
N LEU A 106 17.11 9.97 -18.45
CA LEU A 106 16.03 9.97 -17.47
C LEU A 106 15.73 11.41 -17.01
N ASN A 107 14.67 12.01 -17.57
CA ASN A 107 14.18 13.31 -17.14
C ASN A 107 13.27 13.19 -15.90
N ILE A 108 13.89 13.24 -14.72
CA ILE A 108 13.19 13.12 -13.43
C ILE A 108 12.24 14.30 -13.20
N ASP A 109 12.63 15.51 -13.60
CA ASP A 109 11.83 16.72 -13.35
C ASP A 109 10.50 16.66 -14.11
N GLN A 110 10.51 16.25 -15.37
CA GLN A 110 9.27 16.06 -16.14
C GLN A 110 8.36 14.99 -15.52
N PHE A 111 8.95 13.89 -15.04
CA PHE A 111 8.17 12.85 -14.37
C PHE A 111 7.56 13.36 -13.04
N MET A 112 8.31 14.15 -12.27
CA MET A 112 7.83 14.76 -11.03
C MET A 112 6.71 15.77 -11.29
N ASP A 113 6.86 16.60 -12.33
CA ASP A 113 5.82 17.54 -12.76
C ASP A 113 4.53 16.79 -13.15
N ASP A 114 4.62 15.70 -13.92
CA ASP A 114 3.48 14.88 -14.29
C ASP A 114 2.79 14.24 -13.07
N VAL A 115 3.57 13.80 -12.08
CA VAL A 115 3.04 13.26 -10.82
C VAL A 115 2.35 14.34 -10.00
N GLU A 116 2.92 15.55 -9.92
CA GLU A 116 2.31 16.68 -9.23
C GLU A 116 1.01 17.11 -9.92
N ILE A 117 1.00 17.19 -11.24
CA ILE A 117 -0.20 17.50 -12.02
C ILE A 117 -1.28 16.45 -11.76
N LYS A 118 -0.95 15.16 -11.78
CA LYS A 118 -1.90 14.08 -11.44
C LYS A 118 -2.45 14.22 -10.03
N ALA A 119 -1.62 14.57 -9.05
CA ALA A 119 -2.06 14.79 -7.68
C ALA A 119 -3.02 15.99 -7.57
N ARG A 120 -2.71 17.09 -8.26
CA ARG A 120 -3.59 18.28 -8.32
C ARG A 120 -4.92 17.97 -9.02
N VAL A 121 -4.90 17.20 -10.11
CA VAL A 121 -6.13 16.76 -10.80
C VAL A 121 -6.98 15.90 -9.88
N ALA A 122 -6.41 14.93 -9.17
CA ALA A 122 -7.14 14.10 -8.21
C ALA A 122 -7.77 14.95 -7.08
N GLN A 123 -7.07 15.99 -6.62
CA GLN A 123 -7.62 16.93 -5.64
C GLN A 123 -8.82 17.72 -6.21
N VAL A 124 -8.74 18.19 -7.45
CA VAL A 124 -9.85 18.89 -8.12
C VAL A 124 -11.04 17.95 -8.33
N GLU A 125 -10.81 16.70 -8.72
CA GLU A 125 -11.86 15.68 -8.85
C GLU A 125 -12.57 15.42 -7.52
N GLN A 126 -11.82 15.35 -6.42
CA GLN A 126 -12.38 15.22 -5.07
C GLN A 126 -13.25 16.43 -4.70
N GLN A 127 -12.79 17.65 -4.98
CA GLN A 127 -13.55 18.87 -4.75
C GLN A 127 -14.82 18.91 -5.61
N LEU A 128 -14.72 18.52 -6.88
CA LEU A 128 -15.87 18.44 -7.78
C LEU A 128 -16.90 17.43 -7.28
N ALA A 129 -16.47 16.27 -6.80
CA ALA A 129 -17.36 15.28 -6.21
C ALA A 129 -18.08 15.80 -4.95
N GLN A 130 -17.39 16.57 -4.11
CA GLN A 130 -18.00 17.19 -2.94
C GLN A 130 -19.06 18.22 -3.36
N VAL A 131 -18.76 19.09 -4.32
CA VAL A 131 -19.71 20.08 -4.82
C VAL A 131 -20.91 19.40 -5.47
N GLN A 132 -20.68 18.35 -6.27
CA GLN A 132 -21.76 17.58 -6.89
C GLN A 132 -22.68 16.96 -5.83
N SER A 133 -22.13 16.41 -4.75
CA SER A 133 -22.93 15.88 -3.64
C SER A 133 -23.79 16.94 -2.95
N ILE A 134 -23.35 18.19 -2.88
CA ILE A 134 -24.15 19.29 -2.31
C ILE A 134 -25.30 19.63 -3.25
N VAL A 135 -25.02 19.75 -4.55
CA VAL A 135 -26.03 20.03 -5.58
C VAL A 135 -27.11 18.95 -5.59
N ASP A 136 -26.71 17.68 -5.57
CA ASP A 136 -27.66 16.55 -5.55
C ASP A 136 -28.54 16.56 -4.30
N TYR A 137 -28.00 16.98 -3.15
CA TYR A 137 -28.75 17.13 -1.90
C TYR A 137 -29.75 18.28 -1.96
N GLU A 138 -29.32 19.45 -2.45
CA GLU A 138 -30.19 20.62 -2.61
C GLU A 138 -31.32 20.36 -3.59
N GLU A 139 -31.04 19.72 -4.73
CA GLU A 139 -32.08 19.32 -5.71
C GLU A 139 -33.07 18.32 -5.10
N ALA A 140 -32.60 17.39 -4.26
CA ALA A 140 -33.47 16.44 -3.57
C ALA A 140 -34.35 17.12 -2.50
N GLU A 141 -33.84 18.13 -1.80
CA GLU A 141 -34.61 18.94 -0.84
C GLU A 141 -35.62 19.83 -1.54
N GLU A 142 -35.29 20.46 -2.66
CA GLU A 142 -36.23 21.25 -3.45
C GLU A 142 -37.41 20.38 -3.93
N LYS A 143 -37.13 19.20 -4.48
CA LYS A 143 -38.17 18.22 -4.84
C LYS A 143 -38.99 17.71 -3.65
N ARG A 144 -38.45 17.75 -2.42
CA ARG A 144 -39.23 17.44 -1.20
C ARG A 144 -40.18 18.58 -0.86
N CYS A 145 -39.67 19.81 -0.84
CA CYS A 145 -40.45 21.02 -0.60
C CYS A 145 -41.56 21.19 -1.65
N GLU A 146 -41.28 21.00 -2.93
CA GLU A 146 -42.29 21.08 -4.00
C GLU A 146 -43.43 20.08 -3.79
N ARG A 147 -43.11 18.83 -3.42
CA ARG A 147 -44.13 17.80 -3.12
C ARG A 147 -44.95 18.13 -1.87
N GLU A 148 -44.33 18.73 -0.86
CA GLU A 148 -45.02 19.18 0.34
C GLU A 148 -45.92 20.38 0.05
N GLN A 149 -45.44 21.32 -0.76
CA GLN A 149 -46.21 22.47 -1.23
C GLN A 149 -47.41 22.03 -2.07
N GLN A 150 -47.22 21.09 -3.02
CA GLN A 150 -48.32 20.51 -3.80
C GLN A 150 -49.38 19.86 -2.90
N ARG A 151 -48.97 19.14 -1.85
CA ARG A 151 -49.91 18.57 -0.86
C ARG A 151 -50.69 19.66 -0.12
N LEU A 152 -50.01 20.74 0.25
CA LEU A 152 -50.62 21.84 0.99
C LEU A 152 -51.59 22.64 0.11
N GLU A 153 -51.25 22.81 -1.17
CA GLU A 153 -52.10 23.41 -2.19
C GLU A 153 -53.31 22.52 -2.51
N GLU A 154 -53.14 21.20 -2.66
CA GLU A 154 -54.25 20.24 -2.81
C GLU A 154 -55.19 20.27 -1.60
N LEU A 155 -54.66 20.43 -0.38
CA LEU A 155 -55.45 20.58 0.84
C LEU A 155 -56.19 21.93 0.93
N ALA A 156 -55.60 22.99 0.35
CA ALA A 156 -56.18 24.33 0.34
C ALA A 156 -57.26 24.51 -0.76
N ASP A 157 -57.04 23.91 -1.93
CA ASP A 157 -57.94 23.99 -3.10
C ASP A 157 -59.04 22.92 -3.03
N GLY A 158 -58.75 21.77 -2.40
CA GLY A 158 -59.68 20.69 -2.11
C GLY A 158 -60.56 20.94 -0.90
N GLY A 159 -61.34 22.04 -0.90
CA GLY A 159 -62.35 22.40 0.12
C GLY A 159 -63.51 21.39 0.29
N GLY A 160 -63.21 20.09 0.37
CA GLY A 160 -64.11 18.99 0.59
C GLY A 160 -63.93 18.45 2.01
N ALA A 161 -65.04 18.31 2.73
CA ALA A 161 -65.14 17.78 4.07
C ALA A 161 -64.17 16.61 4.32
N LEU A 162 -63.38 16.73 5.40
CA LEU A 162 -62.55 15.66 5.94
C LEU A 162 -63.41 14.39 6.08
N ASN A 163 -63.23 13.43 5.17
CA ASN A 163 -63.86 12.13 5.31
C ASN A 163 -63.26 11.46 6.55
N GLY A 164 -64.10 10.87 7.39
CA GLY A 164 -63.71 10.27 8.68
C GLY A 164 -62.59 9.22 8.60
N ASN A 165 -62.27 8.75 7.40
CA ASN A 165 -61.17 7.83 7.13
C ASN A 165 -59.76 8.48 7.23
N ASP A 166 -59.64 9.80 7.01
CA ASP A 166 -58.35 10.51 7.14
C ASP A 166 -58.01 10.86 8.60
N LEU A 167 -59.00 11.02 9.46
CA LEU A 167 -58.83 11.16 10.91
C LEU A 167 -58.30 9.87 11.55
N SER A 168 -58.71 8.70 11.04
CA SER A 168 -58.19 7.40 11.49
C SER A 168 -56.71 7.18 11.11
N ARG A 169 -56.23 7.85 10.06
CA ARG A 169 -54.84 7.73 9.57
C ARG A 169 -53.86 8.63 10.32
N LEU A 170 -54.35 9.68 10.98
CA LEU A 170 -53.58 10.58 11.86
C LEU A 170 -53.35 10.01 13.27
N GLY A 171 -53.81 8.79 13.57
CA GLY A 171 -53.35 8.03 14.74
C GLY A 171 -53.60 8.69 16.10
N TRP A 172 -54.62 9.52 16.23
CA TRP A 172 -55.04 10.11 17.52
C TRP A 172 -55.85 9.17 18.40
N ASP A 173 -56.09 7.94 17.96
CA ASP A 173 -56.71 6.86 18.75
C ASP A 173 -55.73 6.16 19.70
N ARG A 174 -54.68 6.88 20.13
CA ARG A 174 -53.75 6.44 21.18
C ARG A 174 -53.67 7.45 22.31
N ALA A 175 -54.84 7.87 22.78
CA ALA A 175 -55.01 8.50 24.09
C ALA A 175 -55.00 7.43 25.21
N ASP A 176 -53.97 6.57 25.25
CA ASP A 176 -53.73 5.61 26.35
C ASP A 176 -52.26 5.11 26.36
N ALA A 177 -51.29 6.03 26.44
CA ALA A 177 -49.87 5.69 26.65
C ALA A 177 -48.99 6.86 27.14
N LYS A 178 -49.57 7.86 27.83
CA LYS A 178 -48.82 9.08 28.21
C LYS A 178 -48.29 9.12 29.64
N ASP A 179 -48.57 8.10 30.44
CA ASP A 179 -48.23 8.11 31.88
C ASP A 179 -46.80 7.60 32.17
N GLY A 180 -46.19 6.79 31.29
CA GLY A 180 -44.88 6.17 31.54
C GLY A 180 -43.64 6.98 31.10
N ASP A 181 -43.81 8.06 30.34
CA ASP A 181 -42.69 8.84 29.81
C ASP A 181 -42.20 9.92 30.78
N ASP A 182 -43.08 10.42 31.66
CA ASP A 182 -42.79 11.50 32.59
C ASP A 182 -41.98 11.00 33.81
N ASP A 183 -42.27 9.79 34.29
CA ASP A 183 -41.54 9.16 35.39
C ASP A 183 -40.06 8.90 35.05
N ALA A 184 -39.80 8.32 33.88
CA ALA A 184 -38.43 8.05 33.41
C ALA A 184 -37.64 9.36 33.21
N MET A 185 -38.30 10.44 32.78
CA MET A 185 -37.68 11.76 32.62
C MET A 185 -37.44 12.45 33.97
N SER A 186 -38.33 12.29 34.95
CA SER A 186 -38.15 12.78 36.32
C SER A 186 -37.00 12.07 37.03
N VAL A 187 -36.92 10.74 36.92
CA VAL A 187 -35.80 9.95 37.48
C VAL A 187 -34.47 10.35 36.83
N ALA A 188 -34.43 10.44 35.50
CA ALA A 188 -33.23 10.88 34.78
C ALA A 188 -32.78 12.30 35.18
N SER A 189 -33.73 13.22 35.36
CA SER A 189 -33.45 14.60 35.80
C SER A 189 -32.93 14.64 37.23
N SER A 190 -33.44 13.79 38.12
CA SER A 190 -32.97 13.65 39.50
C SER A 190 -31.53 13.11 39.57
N VAL A 191 -31.24 12.04 38.83
CA VAL A 191 -29.89 11.43 38.78
C VAL A 191 -28.85 12.40 38.23
N LEU A 192 -29.19 13.15 37.18
CA LEU A 192 -28.32 14.19 36.63
C LEU A 192 -28.25 15.43 37.53
N SER A 193 -29.19 15.59 38.46
CA SER A 193 -29.16 16.62 39.51
C SER A 193 -28.21 16.28 40.64
N GLU A 194 -28.18 15.02 41.04
CA GLU A 194 -27.34 14.49 42.11
C GLU A 194 -25.89 14.24 41.64
N CYS A 195 -25.70 13.75 40.41
CA CYS A 195 -24.38 13.36 39.89
C CYS A 195 -23.83 14.36 38.86
N LYS A 196 -23.00 15.31 39.33
CA LYS A 196 -22.38 16.33 38.45
C LYS A 196 -21.47 15.75 37.36
N SER A 197 -20.82 14.62 37.63
CA SER A 197 -19.97 13.91 36.65
C SER A 197 -20.75 13.24 35.51
N ILE A 198 -22.00 12.84 35.73
CA ILE A 198 -22.81 12.18 34.69
C ILE A 198 -23.46 13.26 33.81
N ARG A 199 -23.84 14.39 34.41
CA ARG A 199 -24.39 15.56 33.71
C ARG A 199 -23.47 16.14 32.64
N SER A 200 -22.15 16.12 32.86
CA SER A 200 -21.20 16.67 31.88
C SER A 200 -21.07 15.84 30.61
N VAL A 201 -21.51 14.58 30.63
CA VAL A 201 -21.31 13.62 29.53
C VAL A 201 -22.64 13.18 28.91
N HIS A 202 -23.71 13.12 29.70
CA HIS A 202 -25.00 12.56 29.27
C HIS A 202 -26.14 13.58 29.37
N SER A 203 -27.01 13.57 28.36
CA SER A 203 -28.25 14.37 28.35
C SER A 203 -29.37 13.63 29.07
N VAL A 204 -30.35 14.37 29.62
CA VAL A 204 -31.56 13.82 30.28
C VAL A 204 -32.25 12.77 29.41
N ARG A 205 -32.35 13.04 28.10
CA ARG A 205 -32.97 12.13 27.13
C ARG A 205 -32.21 10.82 26.96
N SER A 206 -30.88 10.86 27.02
CA SER A 206 -30.04 9.65 26.92
C SER A 206 -30.15 8.77 28.17
N VAL A 207 -30.22 9.39 29.37
CA VAL A 207 -30.39 8.67 30.64
C VAL A 207 -31.80 8.07 30.74
N ALA A 208 -32.84 8.84 30.38
CA ALA A 208 -34.22 8.35 30.37
C ALA A 208 -34.42 7.17 29.40
N ALA A 209 -33.75 7.17 28.25
CA ALA A 209 -33.78 6.04 27.31
C ALA A 209 -33.14 4.78 27.88
N ILE A 210 -32.10 4.90 28.71
CA ILE A 210 -31.48 3.77 29.40
C ILE A 210 -32.43 3.22 30.47
N THR A 211 -33.04 4.09 31.28
CA THR A 211 -34.04 3.70 32.29
C THR A 211 -35.19 2.92 31.65
N LYS A 212 -35.73 3.40 30.53
CA LYS A 212 -36.78 2.70 29.77
C LYS A 212 -36.35 1.34 29.24
N ARG A 213 -35.10 1.19 28.77
CA ARG A 213 -34.60 -0.12 28.32
C ARG A 213 -34.45 -1.10 29.47
N VAL A 214 -34.08 -0.62 30.66
CA VAL A 214 -33.97 -1.43 31.87
C VAL A 214 -35.36 -1.84 32.35
N GLU A 215 -36.32 -0.91 32.39
CA GLU A 215 -37.73 -1.18 32.71
C GLU A 215 -38.36 -2.15 31.74
N ALA A 216 -38.13 -2.00 30.43
CA ALA A 216 -38.61 -2.95 29.43
C ALA A 216 -37.98 -4.35 29.57
N LYS A 217 -36.72 -4.42 30.02
CA LYS A 217 -36.06 -5.69 30.35
C LYS A 217 -36.60 -6.33 31.63
N LEU A 218 -37.01 -5.52 32.61
CA LEU A 218 -37.60 -6.00 33.86
C LEU A 218 -39.07 -6.42 33.67
N GLY A 219 -39.82 -5.72 32.82
CA GLY A 219 -41.23 -6.01 32.51
C GLY A 219 -41.45 -7.13 31.50
N GLY A 220 -40.40 -7.61 30.82
CA GLY A 220 -40.47 -8.62 29.74
C GLY A 220 -40.22 -10.07 30.16
N SER A 221 -40.19 -10.41 31.46
CA SER A 221 -39.88 -11.78 31.93
C SER A 221 -41.13 -12.60 32.22
N THR A 222 -41.76 -13.15 31.17
CA THR A 222 -42.41 -14.48 31.25
C THR A 222 -41.69 -15.39 30.25
N PRO A 223 -41.14 -16.55 30.67
CA PRO A 223 -40.34 -17.38 29.78
C PRO A 223 -41.26 -18.26 28.94
N SER A 224 -41.34 -18.00 27.64
CA SER A 224 -41.84 -18.97 26.66
C SER A 224 -40.70 -19.29 25.69
N GLU A 225 -40.17 -20.50 25.83
CA GLU A 225 -39.27 -21.13 24.86
C GLU A 225 -39.90 -21.16 23.47
N ALA A 226 -39.30 -20.45 22.52
CA ALA A 226 -39.32 -20.79 21.09
C ALA A 226 -38.34 -19.91 20.30
N GLY A 227 -37.12 -20.42 20.08
CA GLY A 227 -36.52 -20.45 18.74
C GLY A 227 -36.10 -19.16 18.03
N SER A 228 -35.63 -18.10 18.69
CA SER A 228 -34.90 -17.02 18.00
C SER A 228 -33.39 -17.21 18.13
N THR A 229 -32.81 -17.95 17.19
CA THR A 229 -31.35 -17.92 16.99
C THR A 229 -30.97 -16.51 16.58
N SER A 230 -30.40 -15.75 17.51
CA SER A 230 -29.77 -14.47 17.20
C SER A 230 -28.70 -14.70 16.14
N PRO A 231 -28.66 -13.95 15.03
CA PRO A 231 -27.62 -14.15 14.02
C PRO A 231 -26.26 -13.92 14.68
N ALA A 232 -25.38 -14.92 14.57
CA ALA A 232 -24.03 -14.82 15.10
C ALA A 232 -23.35 -13.55 14.53
N PRO A 233 -22.61 -12.79 15.35
CA PRO A 233 -22.01 -11.55 14.91
C PRO A 233 -21.09 -11.82 13.71
N ARG A 234 -21.27 -11.03 12.64
CA ARG A 234 -20.42 -11.10 11.46
C ARG A 234 -19.06 -10.52 11.82
N ILE A 235 -18.09 -11.40 12.09
CA ILE A 235 -16.70 -11.02 12.30
C ILE A 235 -16.10 -10.73 10.93
N VAL A 236 -15.80 -9.46 10.66
CA VAL A 236 -14.98 -9.03 9.52
C VAL A 236 -13.60 -8.69 10.09
N THR A 237 -12.61 -9.53 9.81
CA THR A 237 -11.21 -9.21 10.09
C THR A 237 -10.74 -8.25 9.01
N ILE A 238 -10.64 -6.96 9.35
CA ILE A 238 -9.92 -5.99 8.54
C ILE A 238 -8.46 -6.11 8.96
N ASP A 239 -7.61 -6.59 8.05
CA ASP A 239 -6.17 -6.55 8.24
C ASP A 239 -5.71 -5.13 7.85
N GLU A 240 -5.70 -4.21 8.83
CA GLU A 240 -5.34 -2.80 8.64
C GLU A 240 -3.84 -2.61 8.35
N GLU A 241 -3.04 -3.67 8.42
CA GLU A 241 -1.60 -3.67 8.30
C GLU A 241 -1.17 -4.60 7.16
N GLU A 242 -1.41 -4.27 5.88
CA GLU A 242 -1.03 -4.97 4.63
C GLU A 242 0.23 -5.89 4.69
N GLY A 243 0.20 -6.98 5.46
CA GLY A 243 1.39 -7.74 5.81
C GLY A 243 2.51 -6.98 6.55
N VAL A 244 2.31 -5.82 7.17
CA VAL A 244 3.39 -5.05 7.85
C VAL A 244 4.03 -5.87 8.98
N ARG A 245 3.23 -6.64 9.73
CA ARG A 245 3.73 -7.61 10.73
C ARG A 245 4.59 -8.73 10.14
N MET A 246 4.38 -9.10 8.88
CA MET A 246 5.24 -10.05 8.18
C MET A 246 6.56 -9.40 7.74
N GLN A 247 6.52 -8.13 7.31
CA GLN A 247 7.72 -7.38 6.92
C GLN A 247 8.65 -7.10 8.13
N ILE A 248 8.09 -6.86 9.32
CA ILE A 248 8.85 -6.65 10.56
C ILE A 248 9.72 -7.87 10.93
N LYS A 249 9.29 -9.09 10.58
CA LYS A 249 10.05 -10.34 10.83
C LYS A 249 11.26 -10.49 9.91
N CYS A 250 11.25 -9.81 8.76
CA CYS A 250 12.35 -9.83 7.79
C CYS A 250 13.33 -8.66 7.99
N LEU A 251 13.07 -7.77 8.96
CA LEU A 251 13.99 -6.66 9.25
C LEU A 251 15.34 -7.24 9.71
N PRO A 252 16.45 -6.77 9.14
CA PRO A 252 17.78 -7.23 9.52
C PRO A 252 18.04 -7.12 11.02
N SER A 253 17.49 -6.09 11.67
CA SER A 253 17.60 -5.86 13.12
C SER A 253 16.97 -6.95 14.00
N ASN A 254 16.03 -7.73 13.47
CA ASN A 254 15.37 -8.84 14.19
C ASN A 254 16.03 -10.20 13.93
N LEU A 255 17.19 -10.24 13.25
CA LEU A 255 17.84 -11.50 12.94
C LEU A 255 18.42 -12.18 14.20
N PRO A 256 18.23 -13.50 14.36
CA PRO A 256 18.57 -14.23 15.59
C PRO A 256 20.02 -14.12 16.07
N TYR A 257 20.95 -13.73 15.20
CA TYR A 257 22.37 -13.63 15.50
C TYR A 257 22.82 -12.22 15.94
N ILE A 258 22.02 -11.18 15.70
CA ILE A 258 22.40 -9.79 16.06
C ILE A 258 22.41 -9.59 17.58
N HIS A 259 21.53 -10.28 18.30
CA HIS A 259 21.43 -10.19 19.75
C HIS A 259 22.16 -11.33 20.48
N ARG A 260 22.95 -12.13 19.77
CA ARG A 260 23.79 -13.16 20.38
C ARG A 260 25.16 -12.58 20.69
N ASN A 261 25.67 -12.93 21.88
CA ASN A 261 26.99 -12.51 22.32
C ASN A 261 28.04 -13.18 21.42
N PRO A 262 28.88 -12.43 20.68
CA PRO A 262 29.85 -12.99 19.73
C PRO A 262 31.00 -13.78 20.39
N ALA A 263 31.01 -13.90 21.72
CA ALA A 263 32.04 -14.54 22.51
C ALA A 263 31.66 -15.93 23.06
N ILE A 264 30.61 -16.58 22.52
CA ILE A 264 30.28 -17.99 22.77
C ILE A 264 30.31 -18.76 21.45
#